data_AF-A0A8E2DQJ3-F1
#
_entry.id   AF-A0A8E2DQJ3-F1
#
_cell.length_a   1.000
_cell.length_b   1.000
_cell.length_c   1.000
_cell.angle_alpha   90.00
_cell.angle_beta   90.00
_cell.angle_gamma   90.00
#
_symmetry.space_group_name_H-M   'P 1'
#
loop_
_entity.id
_entity.type
_entity.pdbx_description
1 polymer ?
#
loop_
_entity_poly.entity_id
_entity_poly.type
_entity_poly.pdbx_seq_one_letter_code
_entity_poly.pdbx_strand_id
1 'polypeptide(L)'
;MTAAYAFTDYRAQGQTIPYVLVDIATPPAPSNLSLFSLYVALSRSSGRSSIRLLRDFDAKLFMRSHSPSLLQEDDRLEELNRATKATWLEERRGAC
;
A
#
# COMPACT_ATOMS: atom_id res chain seq x y z
N MET A 1 -15.88 -27.01 -7.29
CA MET A 1 -15.24 -26.01 -6.40
C MET A 1 -13.83 -25.78 -6.93
N THR A 2 -13.51 -24.56 -7.37
CA THR A 2 -12.14 -24.23 -7.79
C THR A 2 -11.47 -23.53 -6.62
N ALA A 3 -10.40 -24.12 -6.08
CA ALA A 3 -9.64 -23.55 -4.98
C ALA A 3 -8.84 -22.33 -5.48
N ALA A 4 -9.45 -21.14 -5.42
CA ALA A 4 -8.75 -19.89 -5.66
C ALA A 4 -8.06 -19.45 -4.36
N TYR A 5 -6.95 -20.12 -4.01
CA TYR A 5 -6.10 -19.76 -2.86
C TYR A 5 -4.90 -18.86 -3.27
N ALA A 6 -4.93 -18.31 -4.48
CA ALA A 6 -3.95 -17.37 -4.99
C ALA A 6 -4.69 -16.24 -5.72
N PHE A 7 -4.60 -15.04 -5.18
CA PHE A 7 -5.10 -13.82 -5.82
C PHE A 7 -3.91 -12.93 -6.14
N THR A 8 -3.91 -12.35 -7.34
CA THR A 8 -3.00 -11.24 -7.64
C THR A 8 -3.41 -10.02 -6.82
N ASP A 9 -2.45 -9.16 -6.51
CA ASP A 9 -2.62 -7.88 -5.80
C ASP A 9 -3.83 -7.08 -6.30
N TYR A 10 -4.03 -7.01 -7.62
CA TYR A 10 -5.15 -6.33 -8.27
C TYR A 10 -6.53 -6.91 -7.91
N ARG A 11 -6.65 -8.23 -7.72
CA ARG A 11 -7.93 -8.88 -7.34
C ARG A 11 -8.20 -8.87 -5.84
N ALA A 12 -7.18 -8.64 -5.02
CA ALA A 12 -7.30 -8.55 -3.56
C ALA A 12 -7.56 -7.11 -3.05
N GLN A 13 -7.56 -6.12 -3.94
CA GLN A 13 -7.82 -4.73 -3.58
C GLN A 13 -9.26 -4.58 -3.06
N GLY A 14 -9.39 -4.16 -1.80
CA GLY A 14 -10.69 -3.96 -1.12
C GLY A 14 -11.12 -5.06 -0.15
N GLN A 15 -10.38 -6.17 -0.01
CA GLN A 15 -10.70 -7.25 0.94
C GLN A 15 -9.73 -7.32 2.13
N THR A 16 -10.25 -7.34 3.36
CA THR A 16 -9.42 -7.58 4.56
C THR A 16 -9.26 -9.08 4.76
N ILE A 17 -8.07 -9.61 4.52
CA ILE A 17 -7.76 -11.03 4.68
C ILE A 17 -6.93 -11.18 5.97
N PRO A 18 -7.39 -11.93 6.99
CA PRO A 18 -6.76 -11.97 8.31
C PRO A 18 -5.39 -12.65 8.34
N TYR A 19 -5.08 -13.52 7.38
CA TYR A 19 -3.76 -14.13 7.22
C TYR A 19 -3.35 -14.11 5.76
N VAL A 20 -2.24 -13.45 5.44
CA VAL A 20 -1.77 -13.28 4.06
C VAL A 20 -0.40 -13.93 3.90
N LEU A 21 -0.29 -14.83 2.92
CA LEU A 21 0.97 -15.34 2.40
C LEU A 21 1.32 -14.53 1.16
N VAL A 22 2.43 -13.81 1.21
CA VAL A 22 2.88 -12.97 0.08
C VAL A 22 4.06 -13.66 -0.59
N ASP A 23 3.89 -14.03 -1.86
CA ASP A 23 5.01 -14.44 -2.72
C ASP A 23 5.61 -13.21 -3.40
N ILE A 24 6.82 -12.83 -3.00
CA ILE A 24 7.58 -11.71 -3.58
C ILE A 24 8.51 -12.25 -4.68
N ALA A 25 8.05 -13.22 -5.45
CA ALA A 25 8.77 -13.70 -6.61
C ALA A 25 8.97 -12.56 -7.61
N THR A 26 10.20 -12.29 -8.02
CA THR A 26 10.43 -11.49 -9.23
C THR A 26 9.77 -12.24 -10.40
N PRO A 27 8.76 -11.67 -11.07
CA PRO A 27 8.13 -12.34 -12.18
C PRO A 27 9.13 -12.52 -13.34
N PRO A 28 8.94 -13.55 -14.19
CA PRO A 28 9.77 -13.72 -15.38
C PRO A 28 9.57 -12.53 -16.33
N ALA A 29 10.66 -12.06 -16.95
CA ALA A 29 10.68 -10.89 -17.83
C ALA A 29 9.58 -10.97 -18.91
N PRO A 30 8.89 -9.85 -19.24
CA PRO A 30 9.36 -8.46 -19.14
C PRO A 30 8.88 -7.67 -17.91
N SER A 31 8.05 -8.24 -17.03
CA SER A 31 7.56 -7.54 -15.85
C SER A 31 8.56 -7.63 -14.69
N ASN A 32 8.72 -6.52 -13.95
CA ASN A 32 9.48 -6.49 -12.72
C ASN A 32 8.53 -6.30 -11.53
N LEU A 33 8.95 -6.77 -10.36
CA LEU A 33 8.22 -6.47 -9.13
C LEU A 33 8.41 -4.98 -8.82
N SER A 34 7.31 -4.23 -8.77
CA SER A 34 7.30 -2.80 -8.44
C SER A 34 7.21 -2.60 -6.93
N LEU A 35 7.88 -1.57 -6.41
CA LEU A 35 7.78 -1.14 -5.01
C LEU A 35 6.31 -0.86 -4.63
N PHE A 36 5.51 -0.36 -5.58
CA PHE A 36 4.09 -0.07 -5.37
C PHE A 36 3.26 -1.34 -5.11
N SER A 37 3.36 -2.34 -5.99
CA SER A 37 2.66 -3.62 -5.80
C SER A 37 3.04 -4.30 -4.49
N LEU A 38 4.32 -4.20 -4.11
CA LEU A 38 4.80 -4.73 -2.84
C LEU A 38 4.22 -3.98 -1.65
N TYR A 39 4.24 -2.65 -1.67
CA TYR A 39 3.62 -1.81 -0.64
C TYR A 39 2.12 -2.10 -0.50
N VAL A 40 1.40 -2.21 -1.62
CA VAL A 40 -0.03 -2.56 -1.63
C VAL A 40 -0.24 -3.94 -1.00
N ALA A 41 0.54 -4.96 -1.37
CA ALA A 41 0.42 -6.29 -0.79
C ALA A 41 0.70 -6.32 0.71
N LEU A 42 1.73 -5.60 1.18
CA LEU A 42 2.08 -5.51 2.60
C LEU A 42 1.01 -4.78 3.43
N SER A 43 0.48 -3.67 2.89
CA SER A 43 -0.53 -2.85 3.56
C SER A 43 -1.91 -3.53 3.70
N ARG A 44 -2.14 -4.68 3.05
CA ARG A 44 -3.36 -5.48 3.27
C ARG A 44 -3.35 -6.26 4.58
N SER A 45 -2.18 -6.48 5.17
CA SER A 45 -2.06 -7.22 6.44
C SER A 45 -2.29 -6.30 7.64
N SER A 46 -2.97 -6.80 8.67
CA SER A 46 -3.25 -6.02 9.89
C SER A 46 -2.06 -5.91 10.84
N GLY A 47 -0.96 -6.64 10.57
CA GLY A 47 0.26 -6.59 11.37
C GLY A 47 1.24 -7.73 11.09
N ARG A 48 2.42 -7.68 11.72
CA ARG A 48 3.51 -8.66 11.55
C ARG A 48 3.11 -10.11 11.86
N SER A 49 2.16 -10.33 12.77
CA SER A 49 1.64 -11.66 13.10
C SER A 49 0.75 -12.28 12.01
N SER A 50 0.18 -11.43 11.15
CA SER A 50 -0.75 -11.84 10.08
C SER A 50 -0.10 -12.02 8.71
N ILE A 51 1.18 -11.66 8.56
CA ILE A 51 1.89 -11.70 7.29
C ILE A 51 3.04 -12.70 7.31
N ARG A 52 3.11 -13.55 6.30
CA ARG A 52 4.25 -14.43 6.06
C ARG A 52 4.75 -14.23 4.63
N LEU A 53 6.04 -13.99 4.50
CA LEU A 53 6.71 -13.87 3.20
C LEU A 53 7.24 -15.25 2.79
N LEU A 54 6.96 -15.66 1.56
CA LEU A 54 7.43 -16.95 1.03
C LEU A 54 8.89 -16.91 0.54
N ARG A 55 9.48 -15.72 0.41
CA ARG A 55 10.85 -15.49 -0.05
C ARG A 55 11.55 -14.45 0.80
N ASP A 56 12.88 -14.43 0.70
CA ASP A 56 13.71 -13.44 1.37
C ASP A 56 13.38 -12.02 0.92
N PHE A 57 13.49 -11.11 1.87
CA PHE A 57 13.22 -9.69 1.68
C PHE A 57 14.39 -9.03 0.93
N ASP A 58 14.19 -8.63 -0.32
CA ASP A 58 15.21 -7.90 -1.08
C ASP A 58 15.19 -6.41 -0.71
N ALA A 59 16.14 -5.98 0.12
CA ALA A 59 16.30 -4.58 0.51
C ALA A 59 16.48 -3.65 -0.70
N LYS A 60 17.02 -4.13 -1.83
CA LYS A 60 17.20 -3.32 -3.05
C LYS A 60 15.87 -2.90 -3.66
N LEU A 61 14.79 -3.67 -3.44
CA LEU A 61 13.45 -3.30 -3.92
C LEU A 61 12.90 -2.08 -3.17
N PHE A 62 13.15 -1.98 -1.87
CA PHE A 62 12.70 -0.87 -1.00
C PHE A 62 13.59 0.36 -1.08
N MET A 63 14.85 0.19 -1.49
CA MET A 63 15.78 1.29 -1.74
C MET A 63 15.61 1.91 -3.13
N ARG A 64 14.62 1.45 -3.92
CA ARG A 64 14.26 2.12 -5.18
C ARG A 64 13.66 3.48 -4.88
N SER A 65 14.15 4.50 -5.59
CA SER A 65 13.59 5.85 -5.48
C SER A 65 12.09 5.83 -5.81
N HIS A 66 11.31 6.53 -4.99
CA HIS A 66 9.92 6.84 -5.30
C HIS A 66 9.86 7.75 -6.54
N SER A 67 8.77 7.68 -7.29
CA SER A 67 8.55 8.58 -8.42
C SER A 67 8.42 10.02 -7.91
N PRO A 68 9.18 11.00 -8.44
CA PRO A 68 9.07 12.39 -8.02
C PRO A 68 7.65 12.95 -8.16
N SER A 69 6.90 12.51 -9.17
CA SER A 69 5.51 12.90 -9.36
C SER A 69 4.58 12.41 -8.25
N LEU A 70 4.85 11.23 -7.67
CA LEU A 70 4.05 10.70 -6.57
C LEU A 70 4.37 11.44 -5.26
N LEU A 71 5.64 11.74 -5.01
CA LEU A 71 6.03 12.54 -3.84
C LEU A 71 5.41 13.94 -3.87
N GLN A 72 5.42 14.58 -5.05
CA GLN A 72 4.79 15.89 -5.22
C GLN A 72 3.27 15.86 -4.98
N GLU A 73 2.59 14.79 -5.41
CA GLU A 73 1.16 14.65 -5.16
C GLU A 73 0.89 14.34 -3.67
N ASP A 74 1.73 13.55 -3.00
CA ASP A 74 1.64 13.31 -1.56
C ASP A 74 1.77 14.63 -0.77
N ASP A 75 2.75 15.49 -1.10
CA ASP A 75 2.94 16.80 -0.47
C ASP A 75 1.70 17.70 -0.66
N ARG A 76 1.17 17.74 -1.90
CA ARG A 76 -0.04 18.50 -2.24
C ARG A 76 -1.26 18.00 -1.45
N LEU A 77 -1.44 16.69 -1.34
CA LEU A 77 -2.55 16.10 -0.58
C LEU A 77 -2.42 16.38 0.91
N GLU A 78 -1.20 16.40 1.45
CA GLU A 78 -0.98 16.77 2.85
C GLU A 78 -1.34 18.24 3.12
N GLU A 79 -0.96 19.14 2.23
CA GLU A 79 -1.34 20.55 2.32
C GLU A 79 -2.87 20.72 2.28
N LEU A 80 -3.54 20.05 1.36
CA LEU A 80 -5.00 20.08 1.26
C LEU A 80 -5.69 19.52 2.51
N ASN A 81 -5.15 18.45 3.09
CA ASN A 81 -5.64 17.87 4.35
C ASN A 81 -5.48 18.85 5.52
N ARG A 82 -4.35 19.57 5.61
CA ARG A 82 -4.14 20.60 6.64
C ARG A 82 -5.13 21.76 6.49
N ALA A 83 -5.31 22.26 5.28
CA ALA A 83 -6.28 23.32 4.99
C ALA A 83 -7.71 22.89 5.36
N THR A 84 -8.12 21.69 4.91
CA THR A 84 -9.45 21.15 5.21
C THR A 84 -9.69 20.97 6.71
N LYS A 85 -8.69 20.48 7.46
CA LYS A 85 -8.78 20.36 8.92
C LYS A 85 -8.89 21.72 9.60
N ALA A 86 -8.18 22.74 9.12
CA ALA A 86 -8.26 24.09 9.67
C ALA A 86 -9.67 24.67 9.48
N THR A 87 -10.21 24.62 8.26
CA THR A 87 -11.59 25.06 7.97
C THR A 87 -12.62 24.32 8.83
N TRP A 88 -12.51 23.00 8.93
CA TRP A 88 -13.42 22.19 9.75
C TRP A 88 -13.38 22.55 11.25
N LEU A 89 -12.20 22.88 11.78
CA LEU A 89 -12.06 23.31 13.18
C LEU A 89 -12.62 24.71 13.42
N GLU A 90 -12.48 25.63 12.44
CA GLU A 90 -13.05 26.98 12.52
C GLU A 90 -14.58 26.95 12.48
N GLU A 91 -15.18 26.16 11.58
CA GLU A 91 -16.63 25.95 11.52
C GLU A 91 -17.18 25.38 12.84
N ARG A 92 -16.45 24.44 13.47
CA ARG A 92 -16.83 23.88 14.78
C ARG A 92 -16.68 24.87 15.95
N ARG A 93 -15.80 25.86 15.82
CA ARG A 93 -15.60 26.90 16.84
C ARG A 93 -16.58 28.06 16.69
N GLY A 94 -17.05 28.36 15.47
CA GLY A 94 -18.09 29.36 15.20
C GLY A 94 -19.53 28.88 15.43
N ALA A 95 -19.73 27.58 15.68
CA ALA A 95 -21.03 26.97 15.95
C ALA A 95 -21.38 26.88 17.46
N CYS A 96 -20.62 27.54 18.34
CA CYS A 96 -20.84 27.57 19.79
C CYS A 96 -21.08 28.99 20.29
#